data_AF-A0A6A5TCF1-F1
#
_entry.id   AF-A0A6A5TCF1-F1
#
_cell.length_a   1.000
_cell.length_b   1.000
_cell.length_c   1.000
_cell.angle_alpha   90.00
_cell.angle_beta   90.00
_cell.angle_gamma   90.00
#
_symmetry.space_group_name_H-M   'P 1'
#
loop_
_entity.id
_entity.type
_entity.pdbx_description
1 polymer ?
#
loop_
_entity_poly.entity_id
_entity_poly.type
_entity_poly.pdbx_seq_one_letter_code
_entity_poly.pdbx_strand_id
1 'polypeptide(L)'
;AGFCDEQAPIAAQLTQSFLDFTSKNGVNLKQMGIRPGQKWCLAVDHWKGAANRDASVDGVPKISLESTHQAALGKVELDVLKKYA
;
A
#
# COMPACT_ATOMS: atom_id res chain seq x y z
N ALA A 1 16.95 6.69 1.78
CA ALA A 1 15.87 6.03 1.03
C ALA A 1 16.04 4.54 1.25
N GLY A 2 15.11 3.89 1.93
CA GLY A 2 15.11 2.43 2.10
C GLY A 2 14.39 1.78 0.93
N PHE A 3 14.79 0.56 0.59
CA PHE A 3 14.02 -0.31 -0.28
C PHE A 3 12.91 -0.97 0.54
N CYS A 4 11.81 -1.34 -0.10
CA CYS A 4 10.82 -2.21 0.55
C CYS A 4 11.44 -3.58 0.84
N ASP A 5 11.07 -4.17 1.96
CA ASP A 5 11.68 -5.40 2.49
C ASP A 5 10.63 -6.51 2.66
N GLU A 6 10.99 -7.59 3.34
CA GLU A 6 10.10 -8.72 3.58
C GLU A 6 8.89 -8.37 4.47
N GLN A 7 9.04 -7.42 5.40
CA GLN A 7 7.98 -7.05 6.35
C GLN A 7 6.99 -6.06 5.74
N ALA A 8 7.49 -5.11 4.96
CA ALA A 8 6.69 -4.12 4.24
C ALA A 8 6.97 -4.19 2.73
N PRO A 9 6.52 -5.25 2.03
CA PRO A 9 6.96 -5.49 0.66
C PRO A 9 6.24 -4.65 -0.39
N ILE A 10 5.06 -4.09 -0.10
CA ILE A 10 4.26 -3.36 -1.10
C ILE A 10 4.74 -1.92 -1.21
N ALA A 11 5.34 -1.53 -2.33
CA ALA A 11 5.64 -0.14 -2.62
C ALA A 11 4.40 0.54 -3.20
N ALA A 12 3.85 1.53 -2.53
CA ALA A 12 2.66 2.24 -2.99
C ALA A 12 2.80 3.76 -2.92
N GLN A 13 2.16 4.46 -3.85
CA GLN A 13 1.98 5.91 -3.81
C GLN A 13 0.69 6.23 -3.04
N LEU A 14 0.82 6.80 -1.85
CA LEU A 14 -0.32 6.98 -0.95
C LEU A 14 -1.23 8.11 -1.43
N THR A 15 -2.55 7.87 -1.42
CA THR A 15 -3.56 8.90 -1.70
C THR A 15 -4.07 9.52 -0.41
N GLN A 16 -4.76 10.65 -0.52
CA GLN A 16 -5.43 11.27 0.64
C GLN A 16 -6.47 10.31 1.25
N SER A 17 -7.29 9.66 0.41
CA SER A 17 -8.30 8.68 0.82
C SER A 17 -7.67 7.51 1.58
N PHE A 18 -6.53 6.99 1.11
CA PHE A 18 -5.81 5.92 1.79
C PHE A 18 -5.19 6.36 3.13
N LEU A 19 -4.64 7.59 3.20
CA LEU A 19 -4.14 8.13 4.47
C LEU A 19 -5.25 8.31 5.52
N ASP A 20 -6.46 8.70 5.08
CA ASP A 20 -7.64 8.76 5.95
C ASP A 20 -8.11 7.37 6.38
N PHE A 21 -8.09 6.39 5.47
CA PHE A 21 -8.36 4.99 5.78
C PHE A 21 -7.40 4.44 6.84
N THR A 22 -6.10 4.55 6.61
CA THR A 22 -5.07 4.00 7.53
C THR A 22 -5.18 4.63 8.92
N SER A 23 -5.42 5.94 8.99
CA SER A 23 -5.64 6.65 10.26
C SER A 23 -6.83 6.11 11.06
N LYS A 24 -7.92 5.69 10.38
CA LYS A 24 -9.09 5.07 11.02
C LYS A 24 -8.88 3.60 11.39
N ASN A 25 -7.95 2.91 10.74
CA ASN A 25 -7.70 1.48 10.91
C ASN A 25 -6.42 1.19 11.73
N GLY A 26 -6.02 2.13 12.60
CA GLY A 26 -5.01 1.91 13.62
C GLY A 26 -3.57 2.30 13.25
N VAL A 27 -3.30 2.70 12.00
CA VAL A 27 -1.97 3.19 11.59
C VAL A 27 -2.08 4.60 11.03
N ASN A 28 -1.73 5.59 11.84
CA ASN A 28 -1.78 6.99 11.40
C ASN A 28 -0.50 7.40 10.65
N LEU A 29 -0.45 7.09 9.36
CA LEU A 29 0.68 7.46 8.48
C LEU A 29 0.87 8.99 8.39
N LYS A 30 -0.19 9.78 8.57
CA LYS A 30 -0.09 11.25 8.56
C LYS A 30 0.72 11.76 9.76
N GLN A 31 0.55 11.16 10.93
CA GLN A 31 1.34 11.49 12.13
C GLN A 31 2.82 11.11 11.98
N MET A 32 3.12 10.14 11.12
CA MET A 32 4.50 9.80 10.74
C MET A 32 5.10 10.75 9.69
N GLY A 33 4.38 11.83 9.33
CA GLY A 33 4.83 12.82 8.38
C GLY A 33 4.55 12.47 6.91
N ILE A 34 3.79 11.41 6.63
CA ILE A 34 3.50 10.98 5.27
C ILE A 34 2.37 11.82 4.67
N ARG A 35 2.60 12.30 3.46
CA ARG A 35 1.71 13.18 2.71
C ARG A 35 1.14 12.47 1.47
N PRO A 36 -0.03 12.91 0.98
CA PRO A 36 -0.56 12.42 -0.29
C PRO A 36 0.47 12.56 -1.41
N GLY A 37 0.54 11.55 -2.27
CA GLY A 37 1.49 11.45 -3.37
C GLY A 37 2.87 10.91 -3.01
N GLN A 38 3.19 10.72 -1.72
CA GLN A 38 4.46 10.12 -1.30
C GLN A 38 4.45 8.60 -1.48
N LYS A 39 5.63 8.07 -1.82
CA LYS A 39 5.87 6.62 -1.86
C LYS A 39 6.15 6.10 -0.46
N TRP A 40 5.54 4.98 -0.12
CA TRP A 40 5.73 4.31 1.17
C TRP A 40 5.63 2.80 1.01
N CYS A 41 6.38 2.06 1.83
CA CYS A 41 6.35 0.61 1.89
C CYS A 41 5.28 0.16 2.89
N LEU A 42 4.39 -0.74 2.47
CA LEU A 42 3.26 -1.23 3.26
C LEU A 42 3.37 -2.74 3.47
N ALA A 43 2.97 -3.19 4.66
CA ALA A 43 2.69 -4.60 4.90
C ALA A 43 1.51 -5.05 4.02
N VAL A 44 1.60 -6.27 3.49
CA VAL A 44 0.58 -6.81 2.57
C VAL A 44 -0.82 -6.79 3.21
N ASP A 45 -0.91 -7.10 4.51
CA ASP A 45 -2.20 -7.20 5.21
C ASP A 45 -2.90 -5.83 5.33
N HIS A 46 -2.14 -4.75 5.56
CA HIS A 46 -2.68 -3.38 5.56
C HIS A 46 -3.13 -2.94 4.16
N TRP A 47 -2.35 -3.28 3.13
CA TRP A 47 -2.72 -2.97 1.76
C TRP A 47 -3.97 -3.76 1.31
N LYS A 48 -4.03 -5.07 1.59
CA LYS A 48 -5.21 -5.92 1.30
C LYS A 48 -6.45 -5.45 2.06
N GLY A 49 -6.30 -4.99 3.30
CA GLY A 49 -7.40 -4.44 4.08
C GLY A 49 -8.11 -3.26 3.39
N ALA A 50 -7.34 -2.41 2.71
CA ALA A 50 -7.90 -1.35 1.87
C ALA A 50 -8.46 -1.89 0.56
N ALA A 51 -7.73 -2.78 -0.12
CA ALA A 51 -8.14 -3.37 -1.39
C ALA A 51 -9.48 -4.13 -1.32
N ASN A 52 -9.76 -4.80 -0.20
CA ASN A 52 -10.98 -5.58 0.00
C ASN A 52 -12.19 -4.73 0.42
N ARG A 53 -11.97 -3.56 1.02
CA ARG A 53 -13.04 -2.72 1.58
C ARG A 53 -13.54 -1.66 0.61
N ASP A 54 -12.73 -1.27 -0.35
CA ASP A 54 -13.06 -0.21 -1.30
C ASP A 54 -12.66 -0.66 -2.72
N ALA A 55 -13.50 -1.50 -3.31
CA ALA A 55 -13.35 -1.94 -4.70
C ALA A 55 -13.68 -0.79 -5.70
N SER A 56 -14.18 0.35 -5.21
CA SER A 56 -14.10 1.63 -5.92
C SER A 56 -12.65 2.08 -5.91
N VAL A 57 -11.99 1.81 -7.04
CA VAL A 57 -10.61 2.08 -7.48
C VAL A 57 -9.93 3.36 -6.95
N ASP A 58 -10.65 4.34 -6.41
CA ASP A 58 -10.10 5.61 -5.88
C ASP A 58 -9.51 5.52 -4.46
N GLY A 59 -9.80 4.45 -3.70
CA GLY A 59 -9.35 4.29 -2.31
C GLY A 59 -8.02 3.53 -2.14
N VAL A 60 -7.67 2.68 -3.11
CA VAL A 60 -6.51 1.79 -3.02
C VAL A 60 -5.29 2.48 -3.66
N PRO A 61 -4.18 2.63 -2.95
CA PRO A 61 -3.03 3.35 -3.48
C PRO A 61 -2.40 2.55 -4.61
N LYS A 62 -2.02 3.25 -5.68
CA LYS A 62 -1.31 2.64 -6.82
C LYS A 62 0.01 2.06 -6.35
N ILE A 63 0.33 0.86 -6.81
CA ILE A 63 1.55 0.16 -6.46
C ILE A 63 2.63 0.37 -7.52
N SER A 64 3.88 0.42 -7.10
CA SER A 64 5.02 0.38 -8.01
C SER A 64 5.55 -1.04 -8.02
N LEU A 65 5.19 -1.82 -9.05
CA LEU A 65 5.61 -3.23 -9.18
C LEU A 65 7.14 -3.37 -9.14
N GLU A 66 7.86 -2.50 -9.87
CA GLU A 66 9.33 -2.50 -9.94
C GLU A 66 10.00 -2.21 -8.58
N SER A 67 9.29 -1.56 -7.66
CA SER A 67 9.77 -1.24 -6.32
C SER A 67 9.16 -2.13 -5.23
N THR A 68 8.29 -3.07 -5.59
CA THR A 68 7.62 -4.00 -4.68
C THR A 68 8.52 -5.22 -4.45
N HIS A 69 8.76 -5.56 -3.19
CA HIS A 69 9.59 -6.69 -2.83
C HIS A 69 8.86 -8.01 -3.13
N GLN A 70 9.59 -9.01 -3.65
CA GLN A 70 9.03 -10.30 -4.09
C GLN A 70 8.28 -11.06 -2.98
N ALA A 71 8.59 -10.81 -1.71
CA ALA A 71 7.87 -11.39 -0.57
C ALA A 71 6.36 -11.09 -0.58
N ALA A 72 5.92 -10.04 -1.28
CA ALA A 72 4.50 -9.79 -1.50
C ALA A 72 3.78 -10.99 -2.14
N LEU A 73 4.46 -11.70 -3.05
CA LEU A 73 3.91 -12.85 -3.77
C LEU A 73 3.63 -14.07 -2.87
N GLY A 74 4.18 -14.11 -1.65
CA GLY A 74 3.83 -15.12 -0.65
C GLY A 74 2.44 -14.90 -0.02
N LYS A 75 1.84 -13.71 -0.18
CA LYS A 75 0.56 -13.33 0.44
C LYS A 75 -0.48 -12.77 -0.55
N VAL A 76 -0.07 -12.40 -1.76
CA VAL A 76 -0.96 -11.91 -2.81
C VAL A 76 -0.46 -12.26 -4.22
N GLU A 77 -1.38 -12.68 -5.07
CA GLU A 77 -1.09 -13.05 -6.46
C GLU A 77 -0.57 -11.87 -7.28
N LEU A 78 0.36 -12.15 -8.20
CA LEU A 78 0.94 -11.14 -9.10
C LEU A 78 -0.14 -10.43 -9.94
N ASP A 79 -1.15 -11.17 -10.39
CA ASP A 79 -2.23 -10.59 -11.20
C ASP A 79 -3.13 -9.66 -10.39
N VAL A 80 -3.21 -9.84 -9.07
CA VAL A 80 -3.88 -8.88 -8.20
C VAL A 80 -3.03 -7.62 -8.09
N LEU A 81 -1.72 -7.76 -7.87
CA LEU A 81 -0.80 -6.62 -7.82
C LEU A 81 -0.87 -5.79 -9.13
N LYS A 82 -0.83 -6.44 -10.29
CA LYS A 82 -0.92 -5.76 -11.61
C LYS A 82 -2.18 -4.92 -11.78
N LYS A 83 -3.30 -5.26 -11.14
CA LYS A 83 -4.55 -4.47 -11.21
C LYS A 83 -4.42 -3.10 -10.54
N TYR A 84 -3.47 -2.95 -9.62
CA TYR A 84 -3.24 -1.72 -8.87
C TYR A 84 -1.96 -1.00 -9.27
N ALA A 85 -1.25 -1.47 -10.30
CA ALA A 85 -0.01 -0.86 -10.79
C ALA A 85 -0.26 0.47 -11.54
#